data_AF-F6FH93-F1
#
_entry.id   AF-F6FH93-F1
#
_cell.length_a   1.000
_cell.length_b   1.000
_cell.length_c   1.000
_cell.angle_alpha   90.00
_cell.angle_beta   90.00
_cell.angle_gamma   90.00
#
_symmetry.space_group_name_H-M   'P 1'
#
loop_
_entity.id
_entity.type
_entity.pdbx_description
1 polymer ?
#
loop_
_entity_poly.entity_id
_entity_poly.type
_entity_poly.pdbx_seq_one_letter_code
_entity_poly.pdbx_strand_id
1 'polypeptide(L)'
;MGVSGGEWGKILESYKNEKNVWKFKKEHSGVSENIQSESDLKTACKAVVKLESSIEELYKSATKWCVVPRKAEEFISGLLGVDTTNTNDTNAWQHNIDEYKKTKKNGDSKYEWSDVSFQNDGGTEDLKKLKEGCKTRRDKLTYDVEFDSAISEISKWCLEKKP
;
A
#
# COMPACT_ATOMS: atom_id res chain seq x y z
N MET A 1 -28.13 -0.84 -9.15
CA MET A 1 -27.90 -2.03 -8.32
C MET A 1 -26.57 -1.83 -7.60
N GLY A 2 -26.59 -1.24 -6.40
CA GLY A 2 -25.38 -1.01 -5.61
C GLY A 2 -25.33 -2.04 -4.50
N VAL A 3 -24.35 -2.95 -4.55
CA VAL A 3 -24.10 -3.83 -3.41
C VAL A 3 -23.23 -3.05 -2.44
N SER A 4 -23.83 -2.58 -1.35
CA SER A 4 -23.09 -2.15 -0.17
C SER A 4 -22.44 -3.38 0.47
N GLY A 5 -21.32 -3.85 -0.06
CA GLY A 5 -20.49 -4.84 0.60
C GLY A 5 -19.79 -4.15 1.76
N GLY A 6 -19.85 -4.75 2.96
CA GLY A 6 -19.01 -4.33 4.08
C GLY A 6 -17.51 -4.48 3.73
N GLU A 7 -16.64 -4.43 4.73
CA GLU A 7 -15.18 -4.55 4.53
C GLU A 7 -14.81 -5.78 3.68
N TRP A 8 -15.49 -6.91 3.88
CA TRP A 8 -15.30 -8.13 3.11
C TRP A 8 -15.59 -8.02 1.62
N GLY A 9 -16.54 -7.17 1.21
CA GLY A 9 -16.81 -6.90 -0.20
C GLY A 9 -15.63 -6.22 -0.88
N LYS A 10 -15.04 -5.22 -0.21
CA LYS A 10 -13.84 -4.52 -0.72
C LYS A 10 -12.61 -5.42 -0.74
N ILE A 11 -12.43 -6.25 0.31
CA ILE A 11 -11.35 -7.25 0.33
C ILE A 11 -11.54 -8.23 -0.82
N LEU A 12 -12.77 -8.68 -1.10
CA LEU A 12 -13.05 -9.58 -2.22
C LEU A 12 -12.75 -8.94 -3.58
N GLU A 13 -13.11 -7.67 -3.78
CA GLU A 13 -12.77 -6.93 -5.00
C GLU A 13 -11.25 -6.88 -5.21
N SER A 14 -10.48 -6.52 -4.19
CA SER A 14 -9.02 -6.54 -4.25
C SER A 14 -8.46 -7.95 -4.43
N TYR A 15 -9.03 -8.94 -3.73
CA TYR A 15 -8.66 -10.34 -3.88
C TYR A 15 -8.82 -10.78 -5.33
N LYS A 16 -9.89 -10.39 -6.02
CA LYS A 16 -10.16 -10.77 -7.42
C LYS A 16 -9.30 -10.06 -8.44
N ASN A 17 -8.62 -8.97 -8.07
CA ASN A 17 -7.73 -8.22 -8.96
C ASN A 17 -6.75 -9.14 -9.69
N GLU A 18 -6.52 -8.87 -10.98
CA GLU A 18 -5.63 -9.66 -11.84
C GLU A 18 -4.16 -9.56 -11.43
N LYS A 19 -3.77 -8.43 -10.83
CA LYS A 19 -2.42 -8.21 -10.29
C LYS A 19 -2.17 -8.95 -8.97
N ASN A 20 -3.21 -9.55 -8.38
CA ASN A 20 -3.05 -10.25 -7.12
C ASN A 20 -2.29 -11.57 -7.31
N VAL A 21 -1.05 -11.59 -6.83
CA VAL A 21 -0.16 -12.76 -6.80
C VAL A 21 -0.27 -13.63 -5.54
N TRP A 22 -1.05 -13.17 -4.54
CA TRP A 22 -1.22 -13.80 -3.22
C TRP A 22 -2.54 -14.57 -3.11
N LYS A 23 -3.01 -15.20 -4.19
CA LYS A 23 -4.25 -15.98 -4.17
C LYS A 23 -4.09 -17.20 -3.24
N PHE A 24 -5.17 -17.59 -2.57
CA PHE A 24 -5.17 -18.84 -1.82
C PHE A 24 -5.02 -20.03 -2.77
N LYS A 25 -4.14 -20.98 -2.40
CA LYS A 25 -4.07 -22.28 -3.06
C LYS A 25 -5.31 -23.10 -2.74
N LYS A 26 -5.86 -23.78 -3.74
CA LYS A 26 -7.10 -24.57 -3.60
C LYS A 26 -6.99 -25.61 -2.50
N GLU A 27 -5.86 -26.33 -2.43
CA GLU A 27 -5.59 -27.37 -1.44
C GLU A 27 -5.63 -26.92 0.03
N HIS A 28 -5.53 -25.61 0.30
CA HIS A 28 -5.51 -25.05 1.65
C HIS A 28 -6.72 -24.15 1.95
N SER A 29 -7.45 -23.73 0.92
CA SER A 29 -8.57 -22.81 1.05
C SER A 29 -9.86 -23.46 1.56
N GLY A 30 -9.98 -24.79 1.51
CA GLY A 30 -11.26 -25.46 1.81
C GLY A 30 -12.39 -25.09 0.84
N VAL A 31 -12.07 -24.44 -0.30
CA VAL A 31 -12.98 -24.11 -1.39
C VAL A 31 -12.49 -24.85 -2.64
N SER A 32 -13.37 -25.62 -3.29
CA SER A 32 -13.05 -26.44 -4.48
C SER A 32 -12.91 -25.61 -5.75
N GLU A 33 -13.60 -24.47 -5.80
CA GLU A 33 -13.65 -23.57 -6.95
C GLU A 33 -12.86 -22.27 -6.70
N ASN A 34 -12.81 -21.41 -7.71
CA ASN A 34 -12.21 -20.08 -7.54
C ASN A 34 -13.08 -19.26 -6.59
N ILE A 35 -12.48 -18.53 -5.66
CA ILE A 35 -13.19 -17.66 -4.71
C ILE A 35 -13.94 -16.56 -5.48
N GLN A 36 -15.27 -16.62 -5.48
CA GLN A 36 -16.13 -15.67 -6.20
C GLN A 36 -17.05 -14.86 -5.28
N SER A 37 -17.20 -15.24 -4.02
CA SER A 37 -18.07 -14.55 -3.07
C SER A 37 -17.36 -14.21 -1.76
N GLU A 38 -17.96 -13.32 -0.96
CA GLU A 38 -17.48 -13.05 0.39
C GLU A 38 -17.50 -14.31 1.26
N SER A 39 -18.48 -15.20 1.04
CA SER A 39 -18.62 -16.45 1.77
C SER A 39 -17.46 -17.40 1.48
N ASP A 40 -17.06 -17.51 0.22
CA ASP A 40 -15.90 -18.31 -0.18
C ASP A 40 -14.62 -17.76 0.46
N LEU A 41 -14.45 -16.43 0.43
CA LEU A 41 -13.27 -15.78 0.99
C LEU A 41 -13.19 -15.96 2.51
N LYS A 42 -14.32 -15.80 3.22
CA LYS A 42 -14.42 -16.07 4.66
C LYS A 42 -14.14 -17.54 4.99
N THR A 43 -14.59 -18.46 4.14
CA THR A 43 -14.33 -19.90 4.30
C THR A 43 -12.84 -20.21 4.13
N ALA A 44 -12.21 -19.66 3.08
CA ALA A 44 -10.77 -19.75 2.87
C ALA A 44 -9.98 -19.20 4.05
N CYS A 45 -10.36 -18.04 4.56
CA CYS A 45 -9.72 -17.49 5.74
C CYS A 45 -9.84 -18.40 6.97
N LYS A 46 -11.02 -18.95 7.26
CA LYS A 46 -11.22 -19.88 8.38
C LYS A 46 -10.41 -21.17 8.23
N ALA A 47 -10.20 -21.64 7.00
CA ALA A 47 -9.38 -22.83 6.75
C ALA A 47 -7.90 -22.51 6.97
N VAL A 48 -7.40 -21.43 6.36
CA VAL A 48 -5.96 -21.11 6.37
C VAL A 48 -5.46 -20.69 7.75
N VAL A 49 -6.22 -19.92 8.54
CA VAL A 49 -5.79 -19.49 9.89
C VAL A 49 -5.67 -20.64 10.89
N LYS A 50 -6.21 -21.83 10.57
CA LYS A 50 -6.09 -23.05 11.39
C LYS A 50 -4.88 -23.91 11.01
N LEU A 51 -4.24 -23.61 9.88
CA LEU A 51 -3.05 -24.31 9.42
C LEU A 51 -1.81 -23.77 10.13
N GLU A 52 -0.73 -24.56 10.13
CA GLU A 52 0.52 -24.14 10.75
C GLU A 52 1.07 -22.87 10.08
N SER A 53 1.43 -21.88 10.89
CA SER A 53 2.03 -20.62 10.44
C SER A 53 3.42 -20.78 9.82
N SER A 54 4.01 -21.97 9.91
CA SER A 54 5.29 -22.33 9.28
C SER A 54 5.22 -22.35 7.76
N ILE A 55 4.02 -22.43 7.17
CA ILE A 55 3.82 -22.35 5.73
C ILE A 55 3.78 -20.87 5.30
N GLU A 56 4.95 -20.33 4.99
CA GLU A 56 5.17 -18.90 4.71
C GLU A 56 4.20 -18.30 3.67
N GLU A 57 3.90 -19.02 2.60
CA GLU A 57 2.99 -18.56 1.54
C GLU A 57 1.54 -18.43 2.02
N LEU A 58 1.10 -19.33 2.91
CA LEU A 58 -0.22 -19.28 3.53
C LEU A 58 -0.31 -18.15 4.53
N TYR A 59 0.74 -17.94 5.32
CA TYR A 59 0.84 -16.82 6.23
C TYR A 59 0.70 -15.50 5.48
N LYS A 60 1.49 -15.28 4.41
CA LYS A 60 1.41 -14.06 3.59
C LYS A 60 0.02 -13.81 3.01
N SER A 61 -0.62 -14.86 2.47
CA SER A 61 -1.97 -14.76 1.93
C SER A 61 -3.01 -14.44 3.02
N ALA A 62 -2.91 -15.09 4.18
CA ALA A 62 -3.80 -14.84 5.32
C ALA A 62 -3.63 -13.41 5.88
N THR A 63 -2.40 -12.93 6.01
CA THR A 63 -2.12 -11.55 6.46
C THR A 63 -2.56 -10.48 5.48
N LYS A 64 -2.96 -10.85 4.26
CA LYS A 64 -3.49 -9.92 3.24
C LYS A 64 -5.02 -9.95 3.15
N TRP A 65 -5.62 -11.14 3.23
CA TRP A 65 -7.05 -11.32 2.95
C TRP A 65 -7.92 -11.59 4.17
N CYS A 66 -7.32 -12.04 5.27
CA CYS A 66 -8.03 -12.43 6.50
C CYS A 66 -7.82 -11.40 7.59
N VAL A 67 -8.01 -10.14 7.22
CA VAL A 67 -7.62 -8.98 8.03
C VAL A 67 -8.81 -8.09 8.33
N VAL A 68 -8.70 -7.35 9.43
CA VAL A 68 -9.42 -6.10 9.60
C VAL A 68 -8.65 -5.03 8.82
N PRO A 69 -9.28 -4.28 7.90
CA PRO A 69 -8.60 -3.24 7.14
C PRO A 69 -7.92 -2.21 8.04
N ARG A 70 -6.65 -1.97 7.77
CA ARG A 70 -5.86 -0.91 8.42
C ARG A 70 -5.07 -0.17 7.35
N LYS A 71 -4.82 1.11 7.57
CA LYS A 71 -4.04 1.92 6.63
C LYS A 71 -2.54 1.65 6.78
N ALA A 72 -1.80 1.82 5.68
CA ALA A 72 -0.36 1.65 5.64
C ALA A 72 0.36 2.55 6.65
N GLU A 73 -0.13 3.78 6.85
CA GLU A 73 0.43 4.70 7.85
C GLU A 73 0.37 4.19 9.29
N GLU A 74 -0.55 3.26 9.62
CA GLU A 74 -0.66 2.72 10.97
C GLU A 74 0.46 1.72 11.33
N PHE A 75 1.26 1.29 10.33
CA PHE A 75 2.35 0.34 10.51
C PHE A 75 3.73 1.01 10.52
N ILE A 76 3.79 2.33 10.31
CA ILE A 76 5.04 3.07 10.15
C ILE A 76 5.07 4.25 11.12
N SER A 77 6.19 4.40 11.82
CA SER A 77 6.43 5.51 12.75
C SER A 77 7.37 6.54 12.12
N GLY A 78 7.32 7.79 12.62
CA GLY A 78 8.16 8.89 12.13
C GLY A 78 7.68 9.50 10.81
N LEU A 79 6.38 9.37 10.49
CA LEU A 79 5.80 9.94 9.28
C LEU A 79 5.71 11.46 9.38
N LEU A 80 6.19 12.14 8.34
CA LEU A 80 5.98 13.58 8.17
C LEU A 80 4.51 13.90 7.84
N GLY A 81 4.07 15.12 8.17
CA GLY A 81 2.74 15.61 7.81
C GLY A 81 2.55 15.74 6.29
N VAL A 82 1.41 15.25 5.78
CA VAL A 82 1.09 15.25 4.34
C VAL A 82 0.03 16.29 3.94
N ASP A 83 -0.28 17.24 4.82
CA ASP A 83 -1.11 18.39 4.47
C ASP A 83 -0.36 19.28 3.46
N THR A 84 -0.88 19.36 2.24
CA THR A 84 -0.29 20.10 1.12
C THR A 84 -0.44 21.62 1.27
N THR A 85 -1.30 22.07 2.18
CA THR A 85 -1.46 23.49 2.50
C THR A 85 -0.46 23.97 3.55
N ASN A 86 0.11 23.05 4.34
CA ASN A 86 1.15 23.38 5.30
C ASN A 86 2.50 23.59 4.60
N THR A 87 3.05 24.79 4.69
CA THR A 87 4.39 25.12 4.16
C THR A 87 5.45 25.28 5.26
N ASN A 88 5.05 25.25 6.53
CA ASN A 88 5.94 25.48 7.67
C ASN A 88 6.85 24.27 7.96
N ASP A 89 6.56 23.12 7.36
CA ASP A 89 7.32 21.86 7.50
C ASP A 89 8.31 21.62 6.34
N THR A 90 8.50 22.59 5.45
CA THR A 90 9.40 22.47 4.28
C THR A 90 10.80 21.99 4.67
N ASN A 91 11.36 22.52 5.76
CA ASN A 91 12.70 22.12 6.24
C ASN A 91 12.76 20.64 6.66
N ALA A 92 11.69 20.10 7.25
CA ALA A 92 11.63 18.70 7.67
C ALA A 92 11.55 17.76 6.45
N TRP A 93 10.94 18.22 5.36
CA TRP A 93 10.81 17.50 4.09
C TRP A 93 12.01 17.64 3.17
N GLN A 94 12.86 18.65 3.35
CA GLN A 94 13.91 19.00 2.39
C GLN A 94 14.80 17.81 2.02
N HIS A 95 15.17 16.97 3.01
CA HIS A 95 15.99 15.79 2.75
C HIS A 95 15.29 14.76 1.82
N ASN A 96 13.98 14.56 1.98
CA ASN A 96 13.19 13.65 1.14
C ASN A 96 13.09 14.21 -0.29
N ILE A 97 12.88 15.51 -0.44
CA ILE A 97 12.83 16.17 -1.74
C ILE A 97 14.17 16.00 -2.47
N ASP A 98 15.28 16.26 -1.78
CA ASP A 98 16.62 16.20 -2.35
C ASP A 98 17.01 14.77 -2.76
N GLU A 99 16.69 13.76 -1.96
CA GLU A 99 16.92 12.37 -2.32
C GLU A 99 15.97 11.89 -3.44
N TYR A 100 14.69 12.27 -3.38
CA TYR A 100 13.72 11.88 -4.41
C TYR A 100 14.08 12.46 -5.78
N LYS A 101 14.63 13.68 -5.84
CA LYS A 101 15.15 14.30 -7.08
C LYS A 101 16.18 13.43 -7.79
N LYS A 102 17.04 12.75 -7.03
CA LYS A 102 18.10 11.88 -7.56
C LYS A 102 17.57 10.60 -8.20
N THR A 103 16.29 10.26 -7.97
CA THR A 103 15.68 9.07 -8.58
C THR A 103 15.37 9.24 -10.07
N LYS A 104 15.40 10.48 -10.57
CA LYS A 104 15.26 10.76 -12.00
C LYS A 104 16.41 10.10 -12.75
N LYS A 105 16.10 9.08 -13.55
CA LYS A 105 17.12 8.42 -14.37
C LYS A 105 17.53 9.34 -15.52
N ASN A 106 18.83 9.41 -15.81
CA ASN A 106 19.33 10.18 -16.94
C ASN A 106 18.67 9.73 -18.26
N GLY A 107 18.00 10.65 -18.94
CA GLY A 107 17.28 10.39 -20.19
C GLY A 107 15.84 9.92 -20.03
N ASP A 108 15.35 9.72 -18.80
CA ASP A 108 13.96 9.35 -18.50
C ASP A 108 13.20 10.56 -17.91
N SER A 109 11.93 10.71 -18.28
CA SER A 109 11.06 11.74 -17.69
C SER A 109 10.45 11.29 -16.36
N LYS A 110 10.68 10.03 -15.98
CA LYS A 110 10.07 9.39 -14.81
C LYS A 110 11.01 9.38 -13.61
N TYR A 111 10.44 9.72 -12.46
CA TYR A 111 11.03 9.49 -11.15
C TYR A 111 10.72 8.07 -10.68
N GLU A 112 11.19 7.68 -9.49
CA GLU A 112 10.90 6.36 -8.92
C GLU A 112 9.40 6.07 -8.82
N TRP A 113 8.60 7.07 -8.41
CA TRP A 113 7.15 6.97 -8.50
C TRP A 113 6.65 7.54 -9.83
N SER A 114 5.94 6.72 -10.59
CA SER A 114 5.41 7.12 -11.90
C SER A 114 4.34 8.22 -11.82
N ASP A 115 3.68 8.34 -10.66
CA ASP A 115 2.63 9.32 -10.35
C ASP A 115 3.15 10.64 -9.74
N VAL A 116 4.43 10.72 -9.37
CA VAL A 116 5.02 11.93 -8.78
C VAL A 116 6.17 12.42 -9.64
N SER A 117 5.98 13.61 -10.22
CA SER A 117 6.97 14.27 -11.08
C SER A 117 7.29 15.68 -10.62
N PHE A 118 8.58 15.94 -10.39
CA PHE A 118 9.05 17.28 -10.08
C PHE A 118 9.28 18.07 -11.36
N GLN A 119 8.81 19.31 -11.36
CA GLN A 119 9.19 20.28 -12.38
C GLN A 119 10.50 20.91 -11.89
N ASN A 120 11.43 21.26 -12.78
CA ASN A 120 12.79 21.68 -12.41
C ASN A 120 12.83 23.07 -11.72
N ASP A 121 11.78 23.44 -10.97
CA ASP A 121 11.39 24.80 -10.64
C ASP A 121 11.58 25.07 -9.14
N GLY A 122 11.74 24.02 -8.32
CA GLY A 122 12.20 24.11 -6.95
C GLY A 122 11.14 24.44 -5.89
N GLY A 123 11.26 23.76 -4.76
CA GLY A 123 10.71 24.13 -3.46
C GLY A 123 9.29 23.66 -3.20
N THR A 124 8.31 24.52 -3.51
CA THR A 124 6.95 24.38 -2.95
C THR A 124 6.07 23.41 -3.72
N GLU A 125 6.15 23.41 -5.05
CA GLU A 125 5.32 22.53 -5.88
C GLU A 125 5.80 21.07 -5.80
N ASP A 126 7.12 20.87 -5.82
CA ASP A 126 7.73 19.54 -5.60
C ASP A 126 7.35 18.97 -4.23
N LEU A 127 7.36 19.82 -3.17
CA LEU A 127 6.91 19.43 -1.83
C LEU A 127 5.46 18.97 -1.84
N LYS A 128 4.56 19.72 -2.48
CA LYS A 128 3.13 19.35 -2.56
C LYS A 128 2.95 18.00 -3.25
N LYS A 129 3.60 17.80 -4.39
CA LYS A 129 3.52 16.54 -5.13
C LYS A 129 4.08 15.35 -4.34
N LEU A 130 5.18 15.56 -3.62
CA LEU A 130 5.73 14.52 -2.76
C LEU A 130 4.77 14.19 -1.60
N LYS A 131 4.17 15.20 -0.96
CA LYS A 131 3.14 15.03 0.07
C LYS A 131 1.91 14.29 -0.46
N GLU A 132 1.44 14.61 -1.66
CA GLU A 132 0.32 13.92 -2.31
C GLU A 132 0.65 12.46 -2.62
N GLY A 133 1.87 12.20 -3.13
CA GLY A 133 2.36 10.84 -3.36
C GLY A 133 2.41 10.03 -2.07
N CYS A 134 2.93 10.63 -0.98
CA CYS A 134 2.93 10.04 0.35
C CYS A 134 1.53 9.77 0.87
N LYS A 135 0.61 10.74 0.76
CA LYS A 135 -0.80 10.58 1.19
C LYS A 135 -1.47 9.40 0.47
N THR A 136 -1.32 9.32 -0.84
CA THR A 136 -1.89 8.25 -1.67
C THR A 136 -1.43 6.86 -1.23
N ARG A 137 -0.16 6.74 -0.84
CA ARG A 137 0.42 5.48 -0.34
C ARG A 137 0.00 5.19 1.08
N ARG A 138 -0.03 6.20 1.95
CA ARG A 138 -0.47 6.09 3.35
C ARG A 138 -1.91 5.62 3.48
N ASP A 139 -2.78 6.04 2.55
CA ASP A 139 -4.18 5.65 2.49
C ASP A 139 -4.42 4.22 2.00
N LYS A 140 -3.39 3.51 1.53
CA LYS A 140 -3.51 2.10 1.12
C LYS A 140 -3.89 1.22 2.31
N LEU A 141 -4.83 0.33 2.08
CA LEU A 141 -5.33 -0.60 3.10
C LEU A 141 -4.60 -1.94 3.00
N THR A 142 -4.54 -2.68 4.10
CA THR A 142 -3.87 -4.00 4.20
C THR A 142 -4.26 -4.99 3.10
N TYR A 143 -5.48 -4.91 2.58
CA TYR A 143 -5.96 -5.76 1.51
C TYR A 143 -5.64 -5.24 0.10
N ASP A 144 -5.12 -4.01 -0.07
CA ASP A 144 -4.74 -3.50 -1.39
C ASP A 144 -3.57 -4.32 -1.93
N VAL A 145 -3.61 -4.64 -3.23
CA VAL A 145 -2.52 -5.40 -3.89
C VAL A 145 -1.19 -4.68 -3.71
N GLU A 146 -1.20 -3.35 -3.82
CA GLU A 146 -0.06 -2.46 -3.68
C GLU A 146 0.35 -2.12 -2.23
N PHE A 147 -0.29 -2.71 -1.21
CA PHE A 147 0.00 -2.38 0.20
C PHE A 147 1.48 -2.56 0.58
N ASP A 148 2.10 -3.68 0.20
CA ASP A 148 3.49 -3.98 0.57
C ASP A 148 4.47 -3.01 -0.10
N SER A 149 4.23 -2.68 -1.38
CA SER A 149 4.97 -1.62 -2.06
C SER A 149 4.75 -0.26 -1.40
N ALA A 150 3.52 0.07 -1.01
CA ALA A 150 3.22 1.32 -0.33
C ALA A 150 3.96 1.44 1.01
N ILE A 151 4.04 0.38 1.81
CA ILE A 151 4.82 0.36 3.06
C ILE A 151 6.30 0.67 2.79
N SER A 152 6.89 0.01 1.80
CA SER A 152 8.29 0.24 1.39
C SER A 152 8.53 1.67 0.91
N GLU A 153 7.64 2.17 0.05
CA GLU A 153 7.71 3.50 -0.53
C GLU A 153 7.54 4.60 0.53
N ILE A 154 6.58 4.45 1.45
CA ILE A 154 6.38 5.38 2.57
C ILE A 154 7.62 5.40 3.46
N SER A 155 8.15 4.22 3.81
CA SER A 155 9.33 4.10 4.67
C SER A 155 10.56 4.77 4.08
N LYS A 156 10.62 4.84 2.74
CA LYS A 156 11.74 5.44 2.02
C LYS A 156 11.60 6.96 1.84
N TRP A 157 10.38 7.44 1.58
CA TRP A 157 10.20 8.80 1.05
C TRP A 157 9.36 9.75 1.92
N CYS A 158 8.70 9.23 2.96
CA CYS A 158 7.71 10.00 3.73
C CYS A 158 8.07 10.15 5.22
N LEU A 159 9.28 9.75 5.60
CA LEU A 159 9.74 9.79 6.98
C LEU A 159 10.58 11.02 7.28
N GLU A 160 10.56 11.42 8.54
CA GLU A 160 11.55 12.33 9.11
C GLU A 160 12.95 11.76 8.93
N LYS A 161 13.93 12.65 8.74
CA LYS A 161 15.34 12.24 8.73
C LYS A 161 15.66 11.64 10.10
N LYS A 162 16.06 10.37 10.13
CA LYS A 162 16.55 9.76 11.36
C LYS A 162 17.77 10.56 11.85
N PRO A 163 17.82 10.94 13.15
CA PRO A 163 18.96 11.65 13.71
C PRO A 163 20.26 10.85 13.58
#